data_AF-A0A9D1U8X7-F1
#
_entry.id   AF-A0A9D1U8X7-F1
#
_cell.length_a   1.000
_cell.length_b   1.000
_cell.length_c   1.000
_cell.angle_alpha   90.00
_cell.angle_beta   90.00
_cell.angle_gamma   90.00
#
_symmetry.space_group_name_H-M   'P 1'
#
loop_
_entity.id
_entity.type
_entity.pdbx_description
1 polymer ?
#
loop_
_entity_poly.entity_id
_entity_poly.type
_entity_poly.pdbx_seq_one_letter_code
_entity_poly.pdbx_strand_id
1 'polypeptide(L)'
;MTTLQTLGAQALLGTDKRPPAFPPDDSEIGRLLHALPGGEGNADALRLLRAAGVQAVCGDAGYTPPRTERLIPAPCPEETRQAVDKAAMIGILRRLFAEGAERPCREALRLMQKADRILPPALLPPALALGRRVPALRESIAAVAGERGRWLGLQNPAWNLFATDAGGELDPESWDHGSPIQRRTYMSAMRRKDAAKARALFEEARETADAKERAAFAECLRENLSLEDEALLESLLATDRSKEVRQIAATLLSLLPESAYARRMGERLAACIVLPEPRKGGLLDRVAAALSGPDLPEVNPPQAFDPEWKKDMVEEKKPPYEKLGQRGWWLHQLAKGTPLSWWEAHTGLTPAALFKWAQKGDWSYALLRIWWEGILRERHAVWARAYLDVVFQGGMDAMIGETRLEAAELIGILPQAEREAAMLERFPYPGPTDSPDKFAHNNDKRLIMFSHMSSLRWDEDAVFSEEGSRHLIKCLHFWARHLTDDEKMAYSGGPYALAKIAEATAGLLPFPVLDTVLEDWPRDEAGLPCCSQIHANLSASLAARKTLYLYFAGENAS
;
A
#
# COMPACT_ATOMS: atom_id res chain seq x y z
N MET A 1 -48.63 -9.35 -13.66
CA MET A 1 -47.74 -8.93 -14.76
C MET A 1 -48.18 -7.56 -15.20
N THR A 2 -47.26 -6.63 -15.38
CA THR A 2 -47.58 -5.33 -16.00
C THR A 2 -47.86 -5.52 -17.49
N THR A 3 -48.66 -4.64 -18.11
CA THR A 3 -48.94 -4.68 -19.55
C THR A 3 -47.65 -4.73 -20.38
N LEU A 4 -46.60 -4.02 -19.94
CA LEU A 4 -45.26 -4.06 -20.57
C LEU A 4 -44.58 -5.44 -20.50
N GLN A 5 -44.68 -6.15 -19.37
CA GLN A 5 -44.17 -7.54 -19.25
C GLN A 5 -44.92 -8.49 -20.18
N THR A 6 -46.23 -8.29 -20.34
CA THR A 6 -47.07 -9.06 -21.26
C THR A 6 -46.70 -8.80 -22.73
N LEU A 7 -46.41 -7.55 -23.10
CA LEU A 7 -45.92 -7.22 -24.45
C LEU A 7 -44.53 -7.81 -24.72
N GLY A 8 -43.63 -7.76 -23.74
CA GLY A 8 -42.30 -8.37 -23.84
C GLY A 8 -42.34 -9.88 -24.07
N ALA A 9 -43.23 -10.59 -23.36
CA ALA A 9 -43.44 -12.02 -23.58
C ALA A 9 -43.98 -12.33 -24.98
N GLN A 10 -44.89 -11.51 -25.50
CA GLN A 10 -45.44 -11.67 -26.85
C GLN A 10 -44.39 -11.36 -27.94
N ALA A 11 -43.51 -10.38 -27.71
CA ALA A 11 -42.40 -10.08 -28.60
C ALA A 11 -41.41 -11.26 -28.72
N LEU A 12 -41.10 -11.92 -27.61
CA LEU A 12 -40.19 -13.09 -27.59
C LEU A 12 -40.76 -14.32 -28.30
N LEU A 13 -42.09 -14.50 -28.29
CA LEU A 13 -42.76 -15.62 -28.96
C LEU A 13 -42.90 -15.43 -30.47
N GLY A 14 -42.82 -14.18 -30.94
CA GLY A 14 -43.00 -13.80 -32.33
C GLY A 14 -44.48 -13.59 -32.68
N THR A 15 -44.76 -12.47 -33.35
CA THR A 15 -46.13 -12.09 -33.75
C THR A 15 -46.69 -12.93 -34.89
N ASP A 16 -45.83 -13.65 -35.63
CA ASP A 16 -46.26 -14.56 -36.71
C ASP A 16 -47.00 -15.80 -36.19
N LYS A 17 -46.72 -16.20 -34.94
CA LYS A 17 -47.35 -17.38 -34.32
C LYS A 17 -48.63 -17.03 -33.57
N ARG A 18 -48.74 -15.81 -33.06
CA ARG A 18 -49.89 -15.35 -32.29
C ARG A 18 -50.02 -13.83 -32.39
N PRO A 19 -51.20 -13.30 -32.78
CA PRO A 19 -51.44 -11.86 -32.81
C PRO A 19 -51.35 -11.27 -31.40
N PRO A 20 -50.91 -10.00 -31.26
CA PRO A 20 -50.75 -9.39 -29.96
C PRO A 20 -52.11 -9.23 -29.27
N ALA A 21 -52.19 -9.70 -28.02
CA ALA A 21 -53.36 -9.59 -27.18
C ALA A 21 -53.09 -8.60 -26.05
N PHE A 22 -53.95 -7.59 -25.94
CA PHE A 22 -53.88 -6.60 -24.86
C PHE A 22 -54.90 -6.98 -23.79
N PRO A 23 -54.55 -6.86 -22.49
CA PRO A 23 -55.53 -7.05 -21.43
C PRO A 23 -56.69 -6.06 -21.59
N PRO A 24 -57.92 -6.45 -21.26
CA PRO A 24 -59.05 -5.52 -21.23
C PRO A 24 -58.75 -4.43 -20.19
N ASP A 25 -58.75 -3.19 -20.65
CA ASP A 25 -58.45 -2.00 -19.86
C ASP A 25 -59.32 -0.85 -20.38
N ASP A 26 -60.26 -0.39 -19.55
CA ASP A 26 -61.20 0.69 -19.88
C ASP A 26 -60.64 2.08 -19.54
N SER A 27 -59.36 2.17 -19.13
CA SER A 27 -58.67 3.44 -18.98
C SER A 27 -58.47 4.15 -20.32
N GLU A 28 -58.12 5.44 -20.30
CA GLU A 28 -57.76 6.17 -21.52
C GLU A 28 -56.57 5.53 -22.26
N ILE A 29 -55.64 4.92 -21.50
CA ILE A 29 -54.50 4.20 -22.06
C ILE A 29 -54.98 2.91 -22.74
N GLY A 30 -55.88 2.15 -22.09
CA GLY A 30 -56.47 0.94 -22.66
C GLY A 30 -57.31 1.21 -23.91
N ARG A 31 -58.06 2.33 -23.93
CA ARG A 31 -58.76 2.84 -25.12
C ARG A 31 -57.79 3.20 -26.25
N LEU A 32 -56.70 3.90 -25.94
CA LEU A 32 -55.66 4.24 -26.90
C LEU A 32 -54.99 3.00 -27.49
N LEU A 33 -54.71 1.99 -26.66
CA LEU A 33 -54.18 0.69 -27.10
C LEU A 33 -55.13 -0.04 -28.04
N HIS A 34 -56.45 -0.01 -27.76
CA HIS A 34 -57.46 -0.63 -28.63
C HIS A 34 -57.60 0.10 -29.98
N ALA A 35 -57.44 1.42 -29.98
CA ALA A 35 -57.52 2.26 -31.18
C ALA A 35 -56.30 2.14 -32.11
N LEU A 36 -55.24 1.42 -31.72
CA LEU A 36 -54.07 1.21 -32.57
C LEU A 36 -54.45 0.44 -33.85
N PRO A 37 -54.11 0.94 -35.05
CA PRO A 37 -54.55 0.30 -36.29
C PRO A 37 -53.91 -1.09 -36.47
N GLY A 38 -54.71 -2.06 -36.92
CA GLY A 38 -54.28 -3.33 -37.52
C GLY A 38 -54.46 -3.29 -39.04
N GLY A 39 -53.67 -4.05 -39.80
CA GLY A 39 -53.64 -3.98 -41.27
C GLY A 39 -52.88 -5.15 -41.93
N GLU A 40 -52.59 -5.07 -43.23
CA GLU A 40 -51.86 -6.11 -43.97
C GLU A 40 -50.34 -6.05 -43.76
N GLY A 41 -49.65 -7.18 -43.95
CA GLY A 41 -48.18 -7.31 -43.76
C GLY A 41 -47.77 -7.41 -42.29
N ASN A 42 -46.71 -6.71 -41.88
CA ASN A 42 -46.13 -6.74 -40.52
C ASN A 42 -46.98 -6.00 -39.46
N ALA A 43 -48.31 -5.95 -39.63
CA ALA A 43 -49.17 -5.11 -38.81
C ALA A 43 -49.23 -5.53 -37.35
N ASP A 44 -49.17 -6.82 -37.04
CA ASP A 44 -49.16 -7.32 -35.66
C ASP A 44 -47.88 -6.92 -34.91
N ALA A 45 -46.72 -6.98 -35.59
CA ALA A 45 -45.46 -6.49 -35.06
C ALA A 45 -45.51 -4.97 -34.80
N LEU A 46 -46.06 -4.19 -35.74
CA LEU A 46 -46.24 -2.75 -35.58
C LEU A 46 -47.23 -2.41 -34.46
N ARG A 47 -48.30 -3.18 -34.31
CA ARG A 47 -49.30 -2.99 -33.26
C ARG A 47 -48.71 -3.25 -31.88
N LEU A 48 -47.91 -4.31 -31.74
CA LEU A 48 -47.18 -4.61 -30.51
C LEU A 48 -46.17 -3.51 -30.15
N LEU A 49 -45.39 -3.02 -31.12
CA LEU A 49 -44.42 -1.94 -30.89
C LEU A 49 -45.11 -0.61 -30.54
N ARG A 50 -46.21 -0.27 -31.21
CA ARG A 50 -47.01 0.92 -30.88
C ARG A 50 -47.61 0.82 -29.48
N ALA A 51 -48.10 -0.37 -29.10
CA ALA A 51 -48.60 -0.61 -27.75
C ALA A 51 -47.52 -0.45 -26.69
N ALA A 52 -46.30 -0.93 -26.96
CA ALA A 52 -45.16 -0.72 -26.09
C ALA A 52 -44.78 0.77 -25.99
N GLY A 53 -44.81 1.50 -27.11
CA GLY A 53 -44.58 2.95 -27.13
C GLY A 53 -45.61 3.74 -26.31
N VAL A 54 -46.90 3.41 -26.44
CA VAL A 54 -47.97 4.01 -25.62
C VAL A 54 -47.74 3.74 -24.15
N GLN A 55 -47.45 2.49 -23.76
CA GLN A 55 -47.18 2.14 -22.36
C GLN A 55 -45.93 2.84 -21.81
N ALA A 56 -44.88 3.00 -22.62
CA ALA A 56 -43.68 3.72 -22.22
C ALA A 56 -43.96 5.21 -22.01
N VAL A 57 -44.53 5.90 -23.00
CA VAL A 57 -44.81 7.35 -22.92
C VAL A 57 -45.81 7.67 -21.82
N CYS A 58 -46.90 6.91 -21.71
CA CYS A 58 -47.90 7.13 -20.66
C CYS A 58 -47.37 6.72 -19.28
N GLY A 59 -46.52 5.69 -19.21
CA GLY A 59 -45.83 5.30 -17.98
C GLY A 59 -44.90 6.40 -17.47
N ASP A 60 -44.11 7.01 -18.36
CA ASP A 60 -43.22 8.12 -18.03
C ASP A 60 -44.01 9.38 -17.64
N ALA A 61 -45.05 9.73 -18.40
CA ALA A 61 -45.86 10.93 -18.14
C ALA A 61 -46.75 10.80 -16.90
N GLY A 62 -47.21 9.58 -16.58
CA GLY A 62 -48.07 9.27 -15.43
C GLY A 62 -47.28 8.83 -14.18
N TYR A 63 -45.95 8.77 -14.25
CA TYR A 63 -45.13 8.33 -13.13
C TYR A 63 -45.29 9.27 -11.95
N THR A 64 -45.96 8.80 -10.91
CA THR A 64 -46.00 9.48 -9.62
C THR A 64 -44.98 8.81 -8.71
N PRO A 65 -43.87 9.48 -8.35
CA PRO A 65 -42.91 8.92 -7.42
C PRO A 65 -43.61 8.65 -6.07
N PRO A 66 -43.31 7.52 -5.41
CA PRO A 66 -43.88 7.23 -4.10
C PRO A 66 -43.50 8.35 -3.13
N ARG A 67 -44.47 8.81 -2.33
CA ARG A 67 -44.17 9.73 -1.23
C ARG A 67 -43.27 9.02 -0.23
N THR A 68 -42.15 9.63 0.12
CA THR A 68 -41.24 9.11 1.13
C THR A 68 -41.31 9.98 2.38
N GLU A 69 -41.37 9.34 3.53
CA GLU A 69 -41.21 10.00 4.84
C GLU A 69 -39.72 10.14 5.21
N ARG A 70 -38.80 9.64 4.36
CA ARG A 70 -37.37 9.84 4.58
C ARG A 70 -37.07 11.33 4.57
N LEU A 71 -36.45 11.79 5.65
CA LEU A 71 -35.93 13.14 5.78
C LEU A 71 -35.00 13.42 4.60
N ILE A 72 -35.25 14.54 3.93
CA ILE A 72 -34.34 15.07 2.92
C ILE A 72 -33.04 15.43 3.65
N PRO A 73 -31.87 14.94 3.18
CA PRO A 73 -30.61 15.33 3.78
C PRO A 73 -30.46 16.84 3.81
N ALA A 74 -29.81 17.37 4.86
CA ALA A 74 -29.45 18.78 4.90
C ALA A 74 -28.69 19.15 3.60
N PRO A 75 -28.98 20.32 2.99
CA PRO A 75 -28.25 20.76 1.80
C PRO A 75 -26.75 20.77 2.03
N CYS A 76 -25.99 20.48 0.98
CA CYS A 76 -24.54 20.66 1.00
C CYS A 76 -24.21 22.13 1.28
N PRO A 77 -23.28 22.43 2.20
CA PRO A 77 -22.74 23.77 2.36
C PRO A 77 -22.21 24.35 1.04
N GLU A 78 -22.18 25.68 0.94
CA GLU A 78 -21.62 26.35 -0.22
C GLU A 78 -20.11 26.10 -0.32
N GLU A 79 -19.65 25.83 -1.54
CA GLU A 79 -18.24 25.58 -1.82
C GLU A 79 -17.51 26.89 -2.02
N THR A 80 -16.41 27.08 -1.29
CA THR A 80 -15.59 28.30 -1.34
C THR A 80 -14.35 28.14 -2.22
N ARG A 81 -13.93 26.90 -2.50
CA ARG A 81 -12.71 26.59 -3.26
C ARG A 81 -13.02 26.30 -4.73
N GLN A 82 -12.09 26.67 -5.61
CA GLN A 82 -12.27 26.47 -7.05
C GLN A 82 -12.06 25.00 -7.44
N ALA A 83 -13.04 24.42 -8.12
CA ALA A 83 -12.92 23.09 -8.70
C ALA A 83 -12.11 23.09 -9.99
N VAL A 84 -11.42 21.98 -10.28
CA VAL A 84 -10.78 21.76 -11.59
C VAL A 84 -11.86 21.73 -12.69
N ASP A 85 -11.75 22.63 -13.65
CA ASP A 85 -12.78 22.88 -14.68
C ASP A 85 -12.33 22.48 -16.10
N LYS A 86 -11.02 22.39 -16.36
CA LYS A 86 -10.48 22.02 -17.69
C LYS A 86 -10.77 20.56 -18.03
N ALA A 87 -11.55 20.33 -19.09
CA ALA A 87 -11.98 19.00 -19.54
C ALA A 87 -10.83 17.99 -19.72
N ALA A 88 -9.67 18.45 -20.24
CA ALA A 88 -8.48 17.61 -20.39
C ALA A 88 -7.96 17.10 -19.03
N MET A 89 -7.97 17.94 -18.00
CA MET A 89 -7.53 17.58 -16.63
C MET A 89 -8.50 16.61 -15.98
N ILE A 90 -9.80 16.87 -16.13
CA ILE A 90 -10.85 15.96 -15.66
C ILE A 90 -10.68 14.58 -16.31
N GLY A 91 -10.35 14.53 -17.61
CA GLY A 91 -10.06 13.29 -18.34
C GLY A 91 -8.86 12.52 -17.79
N ILE A 92 -7.76 13.22 -17.48
CA ILE A 92 -6.55 12.60 -16.89
C ILE A 92 -6.86 12.06 -15.49
N LEU A 93 -7.44 12.88 -14.61
CA LEU A 93 -7.79 12.48 -13.24
C LEU A 93 -8.73 11.27 -13.23
N ARG A 94 -9.71 11.24 -14.14
CA ARG A 94 -10.62 10.10 -14.29
C ARG A 94 -9.87 8.80 -14.61
N ARG A 95 -8.91 8.85 -15.56
CA ARG A 95 -8.10 7.68 -15.91
C ARG A 95 -7.22 7.24 -14.75
N LEU A 96 -6.54 8.17 -14.09
CA LEU A 96 -5.72 7.88 -12.91
C LEU A 96 -6.52 7.18 -11.81
N PHE A 97 -7.72 7.67 -11.49
CA PHE A 97 -8.56 7.03 -10.46
C PHE A 97 -9.11 5.66 -10.90
N ALA A 98 -9.36 5.46 -12.19
CA ALA A 98 -9.78 4.18 -12.74
C ALA A 98 -8.65 3.14 -12.67
N GLU A 99 -7.43 3.52 -13.07
CA GLU A 99 -6.22 2.71 -12.95
C GLU A 99 -5.91 2.40 -11.48
N GLY A 100 -6.05 3.40 -10.60
CA GLY A 100 -5.88 3.27 -9.16
C GLY A 100 -4.43 3.08 -8.71
N ALA A 101 -3.46 3.43 -9.57
CA ALA A 101 -2.05 3.45 -9.21
C ALA A 101 -1.82 4.51 -8.13
N GLU A 102 -1.35 4.10 -6.96
CA GLU A 102 -1.31 4.94 -5.76
C GLU A 102 -0.48 6.21 -5.97
N ARG A 103 0.75 6.07 -6.46
CA ARG A 103 1.71 7.18 -6.55
C ARG A 103 1.30 8.26 -7.57
N PRO A 104 0.90 7.94 -8.81
CA PRO A 104 0.35 8.94 -9.73
C PRO A 104 -0.91 9.65 -9.20
N CYS A 105 -1.81 8.91 -8.54
CA CYS A 105 -3.00 9.51 -7.92
C CYS A 105 -2.60 10.48 -6.81
N ARG A 106 -1.70 10.07 -5.91
CA ARG A 106 -1.20 10.91 -4.81
C ARG A 106 -0.53 12.17 -5.33
N GLU A 107 0.33 12.04 -6.35
CA GLU A 107 1.02 13.18 -6.97
C GLU A 107 0.00 14.20 -7.51
N ALA A 108 -1.02 13.74 -8.25
CA ALA A 108 -2.06 14.60 -8.79
C ALA A 108 -2.87 15.31 -7.69
N LEU A 109 -3.31 14.57 -6.65
CA LEU A 109 -4.06 15.12 -5.52
C LEU A 109 -3.22 16.14 -4.73
N ARG A 110 -1.92 15.89 -4.56
CA ARG A 110 -0.99 16.82 -3.91
C ARG A 110 -0.78 18.10 -4.73
N LEU A 111 -0.63 17.98 -6.05
CA LEU A 111 -0.53 19.15 -6.94
C LEU A 111 -1.81 19.99 -6.89
N MET A 112 -2.99 19.35 -6.89
CA MET A 112 -4.28 20.02 -6.68
C MET A 112 -4.34 20.75 -5.35
N GLN A 113 -3.95 20.08 -4.25
CA GLN A 113 -3.91 20.68 -2.92
C GLN A 113 -3.01 21.92 -2.89
N LYS A 114 -1.82 21.84 -3.48
CA LYS A 114 -0.87 22.97 -3.55
C LYS A 114 -1.37 24.15 -4.39
N ALA A 115 -2.18 23.88 -5.41
CA ALA A 115 -2.83 24.90 -6.23
C ALA A 115 -4.16 25.42 -5.64
N ASP A 116 -4.49 24.99 -4.42
CA ASP A 116 -5.79 25.23 -3.77
C ASP A 116 -7.00 24.94 -4.69
N ARG A 117 -6.96 23.77 -5.32
CA ARG A 117 -8.03 23.24 -6.16
C ARG A 117 -8.69 22.03 -5.52
N ILE A 118 -10.00 21.90 -5.77
CA ILE A 118 -10.79 20.73 -5.37
C ILE A 118 -11.19 19.87 -6.57
N LEU A 119 -11.62 18.65 -6.27
CA LEU A 119 -12.15 17.71 -7.24
C LEU A 119 -13.43 18.27 -7.89
N PRO A 120 -13.58 18.12 -9.21
CA PRO A 120 -14.87 18.40 -9.86
C PRO A 120 -15.92 17.41 -9.34
N PRO A 121 -17.20 17.82 -9.21
CA PRO A 121 -18.26 16.97 -8.66
C PRO A 121 -18.36 15.59 -9.30
N ALA A 122 -18.14 15.50 -10.62
CA ALA A 122 -18.19 14.26 -11.38
C ALA A 122 -17.08 13.23 -11.00
N LEU A 123 -16.01 13.67 -10.34
CA LEU A 123 -14.90 12.82 -9.91
C LEU A 123 -14.93 12.47 -8.41
N LEU A 124 -15.88 13.01 -7.63
CA LEU A 124 -16.01 12.67 -6.21
C LEU A 124 -16.34 11.19 -5.99
N PRO A 125 -17.34 10.58 -6.68
CA PRO A 125 -17.61 9.14 -6.48
C PRO A 125 -16.41 8.21 -6.79
N PRO A 126 -15.70 8.33 -7.93
CA PRO A 126 -14.54 7.47 -8.18
C PRO A 126 -13.38 7.75 -7.21
N ALA A 127 -13.16 9.00 -6.80
CA ALA A 127 -12.12 9.32 -5.81
C ALA A 127 -12.44 8.72 -4.43
N LEU A 128 -13.68 8.85 -3.94
CA LEU A 128 -14.11 8.26 -2.66
C LEU A 128 -14.07 6.73 -2.69
N ALA A 129 -14.49 6.12 -3.80
CA ALA A 129 -14.35 4.68 -4.01
C ALA A 129 -12.88 4.23 -4.01
N LEU A 130 -11.99 5.02 -4.61
CA LEU A 130 -10.55 4.79 -4.57
C LEU A 130 -10.00 4.90 -3.14
N GLY A 131 -10.37 5.92 -2.36
CA GLY A 131 -9.94 6.08 -0.97
C GLY A 131 -10.42 4.95 -0.05
N ARG A 132 -11.56 4.32 -0.37
CA ARG A 132 -12.00 3.09 0.31
C ARG A 132 -11.06 1.92 0.02
N ARG A 133 -10.70 1.72 -1.27
CA ARG A 133 -9.86 0.62 -1.75
C ARG A 133 -8.38 0.80 -1.40
N VAL A 134 -7.89 2.03 -1.39
CA VAL A 134 -6.49 2.40 -1.16
C VAL A 134 -6.42 3.36 0.03
N PRO A 135 -6.32 2.85 1.27
CA PRO A 135 -6.35 3.67 2.48
C PRO A 135 -5.32 4.79 2.51
N ALA A 136 -4.16 4.56 1.91
CA ALA A 136 -3.08 5.53 1.87
C ALA A 136 -3.46 6.84 1.13
N LEU A 137 -4.46 6.82 0.24
CA LEU A 137 -4.91 8.00 -0.50
C LEU A 137 -5.98 8.82 0.23
N ARG A 138 -6.51 8.33 1.36
CA ARG A 138 -7.66 8.95 2.04
C ARG A 138 -7.39 10.39 2.45
N GLU A 139 -6.23 10.66 3.04
CA GLU A 139 -5.85 12.00 3.49
C GLU A 139 -5.70 12.95 2.29
N SER A 140 -5.03 12.51 1.23
CA SER A 140 -4.87 13.29 -0.01
C SER A 140 -6.22 13.56 -0.69
N ILE A 141 -7.15 12.60 -0.68
CA ILE A 141 -8.51 12.79 -1.20
C ILE A 141 -9.27 13.78 -0.33
N ALA A 142 -9.21 13.64 1.01
CA ALA A 142 -9.89 14.53 1.95
C ALA A 142 -9.48 15.98 1.73
N ALA A 143 -8.18 16.23 1.50
CA ALA A 143 -7.63 17.56 1.26
C ALA A 143 -8.20 18.30 0.04
N VAL A 144 -8.74 17.55 -0.94
CA VAL A 144 -9.27 18.13 -2.21
C VAL A 144 -10.72 17.73 -2.47
N ALA A 145 -11.41 17.10 -1.52
CA ALA A 145 -12.79 16.65 -1.68
C ALA A 145 -13.82 17.80 -1.62
N GLY A 146 -13.46 18.91 -0.96
CA GLY A 146 -14.36 20.05 -0.72
C GLY A 146 -15.55 19.69 0.18
N GLU A 147 -16.50 20.62 0.30
CA GLU A 147 -17.73 20.46 1.06
C GLU A 147 -18.60 19.34 0.47
N ARG A 148 -18.67 19.28 -0.86
CA ARG A 148 -19.51 18.31 -1.56
C ARG A 148 -19.03 16.87 -1.36
N GLY A 149 -17.71 16.64 -1.33
CA GLY A 149 -17.17 15.31 -1.07
C GLY A 149 -17.47 14.82 0.34
N ARG A 150 -17.40 15.72 1.34
CA ARG A 150 -17.74 15.42 2.74
C ARG A 150 -19.23 15.17 2.92
N TRP A 151 -20.05 16.06 2.38
CA TRP A 151 -21.50 15.91 2.34
C TRP A 151 -21.89 14.55 1.74
N LEU A 152 -21.25 14.16 0.63
CA LEU A 152 -21.50 12.87 -0.03
C LEU A 152 -21.05 11.68 0.84
N GLY A 153 -19.97 11.84 1.61
CA GLY A 153 -19.55 10.88 2.63
C GLY A 153 -20.60 10.66 3.71
N LEU A 154 -21.24 11.73 4.20
CA LEU A 154 -22.34 11.63 5.17
C LEU A 154 -23.58 10.91 4.60
N GLN A 155 -23.82 11.04 3.28
CA GLN A 155 -24.94 10.35 2.62
C GLN A 155 -24.67 8.86 2.36
N ASN A 156 -23.41 8.44 2.38
CA ASN A 156 -23.01 7.07 2.07
C ASN A 156 -21.95 6.58 3.06
N PRO A 157 -22.30 5.71 4.03
CA PRO A 157 -21.36 5.20 5.02
C PRO A 157 -20.07 4.58 4.44
N ALA A 158 -20.12 4.04 3.22
CA ALA A 158 -18.93 3.49 2.55
C ALA A 158 -17.90 4.55 2.14
N TRP A 159 -18.30 5.82 2.09
CA TRP A 159 -17.48 6.98 1.71
C TRP A 159 -17.21 7.92 2.88
N ASN A 160 -17.74 7.63 4.07
CA ASN A 160 -17.49 8.40 5.27
C ASN A 160 -16.10 8.09 5.87
N LEU A 161 -15.06 8.52 5.16
CA LEU A 161 -13.66 8.11 5.38
C LEU A 161 -12.82 9.18 6.08
N PHE A 162 -13.37 10.37 6.31
CA PHE A 162 -12.61 11.55 6.72
C PHE A 162 -12.78 11.82 8.22
N ALA A 163 -11.70 12.29 8.85
CA ALA A 163 -11.69 12.77 10.24
C ALA A 163 -11.49 14.29 10.35
N THR A 164 -11.50 14.99 9.20
CA THR A 164 -11.29 16.44 9.12
C THR A 164 -12.58 17.17 8.73
N ASP A 165 -12.63 18.47 8.95
CA ASP A 165 -13.62 19.38 8.37
C ASP A 165 -13.18 19.87 6.98
N ALA A 166 -14.00 20.67 6.29
CA ALA A 166 -13.68 21.21 4.97
C ALA A 166 -12.44 22.11 4.92
N GLY A 167 -12.09 22.75 6.03
CA GLY A 167 -10.85 23.50 6.19
C GLY A 167 -9.61 22.61 6.37
N GLY A 168 -9.79 21.31 6.60
CA GLY A 168 -8.72 20.35 6.81
C GLY A 168 -8.31 20.20 8.27
N GLU A 169 -9.01 20.84 9.21
CA GLU A 169 -8.77 20.66 10.64
C GLU A 169 -9.45 19.39 11.16
N LEU A 170 -8.94 18.81 12.25
CA LEU A 170 -9.56 17.64 12.85
C LEU A 170 -10.94 17.99 13.41
N ASP A 171 -11.94 17.24 12.97
CA ASP A 171 -13.32 17.40 13.39
C ASP A 171 -13.60 16.54 14.63
N PRO A 172 -13.87 17.12 15.81
CA PRO A 172 -14.18 16.37 17.03
C PRO A 172 -15.36 15.41 16.89
N GLU A 173 -16.35 15.76 16.05
CA GLU A 173 -17.52 14.90 15.80
C GLU A 173 -17.12 13.55 15.17
N SER A 174 -16.02 13.53 14.42
CA SER A 174 -15.45 12.31 13.86
C SER A 174 -14.88 11.36 14.93
N TRP A 175 -14.58 11.85 16.13
CA TRP A 175 -14.22 11.03 17.29
C TRP A 175 -15.45 10.62 18.11
N ASP A 176 -16.32 11.58 18.41
CA ASP A 176 -17.45 11.38 19.34
C ASP A 176 -18.60 10.56 18.71
N HIS A 177 -18.86 10.77 17.42
CA HIS A 177 -19.99 10.19 16.69
C HIS A 177 -19.58 9.52 15.36
N GLY A 178 -18.28 9.50 15.08
CA GLY A 178 -17.74 8.93 13.85
C GLY A 178 -17.79 7.40 13.79
N SER A 179 -17.75 6.87 12.57
CA SER A 179 -17.55 5.43 12.34
C SER A 179 -16.18 4.95 12.83
N PRO A 180 -15.95 3.65 13.03
CA PRO A 180 -14.64 3.13 13.46
C PRO A 180 -13.46 3.55 12.57
N ILE A 181 -13.72 3.75 11.27
CA ILE A 181 -12.69 4.24 10.33
C ILE A 181 -12.33 5.70 10.62
N GLN A 182 -13.34 6.54 10.90
CA GLN A 182 -13.14 7.95 11.23
C GLN A 182 -12.43 8.10 12.57
N ARG A 183 -12.86 7.35 13.60
CA ARG A 183 -12.21 7.37 14.92
C ARG A 183 -10.75 6.93 14.85
N ARG A 184 -10.43 5.89 14.08
CA ARG A 184 -9.03 5.49 13.80
C ARG A 184 -8.25 6.60 13.10
N THR A 185 -8.84 7.22 12.08
CA THR A 185 -8.19 8.29 11.30
C THR A 185 -7.94 9.51 12.17
N TYR A 186 -8.92 9.87 13.01
CA TYR A 186 -8.81 10.92 14.01
C TYR A 186 -7.69 10.61 15.00
N MET A 187 -7.66 9.40 15.58
CA MET A 187 -6.62 8.97 16.52
C MET A 187 -5.22 9.06 15.90
N SER A 188 -5.04 8.59 14.66
CA SER A 188 -3.76 8.68 13.96
C SER A 188 -3.31 10.12 13.73
N ALA A 189 -4.23 11.01 13.33
CA ALA A 189 -3.92 12.41 13.14
C ALA A 189 -3.67 13.13 14.48
N MET A 190 -4.42 12.79 15.53
CA MET A 190 -4.21 13.31 16.87
C MET A 190 -2.85 12.87 17.43
N ARG A 191 -2.38 11.64 17.17
CA ARG A 191 -1.03 11.21 17.57
C ARG A 191 0.08 12.07 16.95
N ARG A 192 -0.11 12.55 15.72
CA ARG A 192 0.80 13.51 15.06
C ARG A 192 0.72 14.92 15.65
N LYS A 193 -0.48 15.37 16.03
CA LYS A 193 -0.75 16.73 16.54
C LYS A 193 -0.42 16.87 18.04
N ASP A 194 -0.91 15.93 18.85
CA ASP A 194 -0.79 15.88 20.31
C ASP A 194 -0.87 14.42 20.81
N ALA A 195 0.31 13.84 21.04
CA ALA A 195 0.50 12.49 21.54
C ALA A 195 -0.19 12.22 22.90
N ALA A 196 -0.16 13.20 23.80
CA ALA A 196 -0.73 13.07 25.14
C ALA A 196 -2.26 13.06 25.09
N LYS A 197 -2.85 13.97 24.30
CA LYS A 197 -4.30 14.00 24.09
C LYS A 197 -4.81 12.71 23.43
N ALA A 198 -4.11 12.19 22.43
CA ALA A 198 -4.48 10.92 21.81
C ALA A 198 -4.48 9.76 22.82
N ARG A 199 -3.45 9.64 23.66
CA ARG A 199 -3.41 8.64 24.74
C ARG A 199 -4.61 8.77 25.69
N ALA A 200 -4.92 9.98 26.15
CA ALA A 200 -6.05 10.22 27.04
C ALA A 200 -7.39 9.79 26.41
N LEU A 201 -7.59 10.08 25.11
CA LEU A 201 -8.78 9.64 24.37
C LEU A 201 -8.89 8.12 24.31
N PHE A 202 -7.77 7.41 24.11
CA PHE A 202 -7.79 5.94 24.12
C PHE A 202 -8.09 5.39 25.51
N GLU A 203 -7.47 5.94 26.55
CA GLU A 203 -7.76 5.53 27.94
C GLU A 203 -9.24 5.67 28.29
N GLU A 204 -9.85 6.81 27.93
CA GLU A 204 -11.27 7.06 28.15
C GLU A 204 -12.17 6.10 27.36
N ALA A 205 -11.89 5.92 26.06
CA ALA A 205 -12.69 5.07 25.20
C ALA A 205 -12.53 3.57 25.45
N ARG A 206 -11.50 3.16 26.21
CA ARG A 206 -11.15 1.75 26.42
C ARG A 206 -12.30 0.91 26.96
N GLU A 207 -13.09 1.44 27.89
CA GLU A 207 -14.16 0.69 28.55
C GLU A 207 -15.37 0.45 27.63
N THR A 208 -15.61 1.34 26.67
CA THR A 208 -16.77 1.29 25.77
C THR A 208 -16.44 0.70 24.39
N ALA A 209 -15.18 0.83 23.94
CA ALA A 209 -14.71 0.32 22.66
C ALA A 209 -14.68 -1.22 22.65
N ASP A 210 -15.06 -1.81 21.50
CA ASP A 210 -14.96 -3.26 21.29
C ASP A 210 -13.50 -3.74 21.11
N ALA A 211 -13.27 -5.04 21.00
CA ALA A 211 -11.90 -5.58 20.89
C ALA A 211 -11.15 -5.11 19.63
N LYS A 212 -11.87 -4.95 18.51
CA LYS A 212 -11.28 -4.55 17.22
C LYS A 212 -10.94 -3.07 17.21
N GLU A 213 -11.79 -2.25 17.81
CA GLU A 213 -11.57 -0.81 17.93
C GLU A 213 -10.41 -0.51 18.90
N ARG A 214 -10.33 -1.21 20.04
CA ARG A 214 -9.16 -1.10 20.94
C ARG A 214 -7.85 -1.51 20.26
N ALA A 215 -7.86 -2.55 19.44
CA ALA A 215 -6.69 -2.94 18.65
C ALA A 215 -6.28 -1.82 17.67
N ALA A 216 -7.25 -1.23 16.97
CA ALA A 216 -6.98 -0.11 16.06
C ALA A 216 -6.42 1.13 16.78
N PHE A 217 -6.91 1.47 17.98
CA PHE A 217 -6.38 2.58 18.78
C PHE A 217 -4.98 2.27 19.32
N ALA A 218 -4.73 1.05 19.78
CA ALA A 218 -3.41 0.61 20.20
C ALA A 218 -2.40 0.68 19.03
N GLU A 219 -2.77 0.26 17.81
CA GLU A 219 -1.93 0.40 16.61
C GLU A 219 -1.53 1.86 16.35
N CYS A 220 -2.45 2.82 16.55
CA CYS A 220 -2.17 4.24 16.37
C CYS A 220 -1.09 4.75 17.34
N LEU A 221 -0.88 4.10 18.50
CA LEU A 221 0.19 4.50 19.43
C LEU A 221 1.60 4.36 18.83
N ARG A 222 1.77 3.62 17.73
CA ARG A 222 3.05 3.54 17.02
C ARG A 222 3.52 4.90 16.47
N GLU A 223 2.60 5.75 16.06
CA GLU A 223 2.89 7.10 15.59
C GLU A 223 3.34 7.96 16.77
N ASN A 224 4.54 8.53 16.73
CA ASN A 224 5.14 9.27 17.86
C ASN A 224 5.13 8.48 19.18
N LEU A 225 5.49 7.19 19.11
CA LEU A 225 5.66 6.32 20.27
C LEU A 225 6.79 6.82 21.18
N SER A 226 6.56 6.83 22.49
CA SER A 226 7.53 7.28 23.49
C SER A 226 7.39 6.48 24.80
N LEU A 227 8.33 6.65 25.72
CA LEU A 227 8.24 6.05 27.07
C LEU A 227 7.02 6.53 27.85
N GLU A 228 6.43 7.69 27.51
CA GLU A 228 5.22 8.13 28.18
C GLU A 228 4.03 7.19 27.87
N ASP A 229 4.07 6.44 26.77
CA ASP A 229 3.06 5.43 26.41
C ASP A 229 3.20 4.13 27.24
N GLU A 230 4.31 3.94 27.96
CA GLU A 230 4.66 2.67 28.62
C GLU A 230 3.60 2.20 29.62
N ALA A 231 3.10 3.09 30.48
CA ALA A 231 2.13 2.73 31.52
C ALA A 231 0.82 2.19 30.93
N LEU A 232 0.34 2.83 29.86
CA LEU A 232 -0.85 2.37 29.12
C LEU A 232 -0.58 1.02 28.46
N LEU A 233 0.57 0.86 27.79
CA LEU A 233 0.92 -0.37 27.09
C LEU A 233 1.11 -1.56 28.05
N GLU A 234 1.80 -1.38 29.18
CA GLU A 234 1.94 -2.43 30.22
C GLU A 234 0.57 -2.80 30.81
N SER A 235 -0.31 -1.81 31.03
CA SER A 235 -1.70 -2.06 31.44
C SER A 235 -2.46 -2.90 30.41
N LEU A 236 -2.38 -2.54 29.11
CA LEU A 236 -3.00 -3.29 28.02
C LEU A 236 -2.47 -4.73 27.95
N LEU A 237 -1.15 -4.90 28.01
CA LEU A 237 -0.48 -6.20 28.01
C LEU A 237 -0.95 -7.07 29.18
N ALA A 238 -1.05 -6.52 30.38
CA ALA A 238 -1.42 -7.27 31.57
C ALA A 238 -2.92 -7.60 31.66
N THR A 239 -3.79 -6.68 31.22
CA THR A 239 -5.22 -6.71 31.61
C THR A 239 -6.21 -6.74 30.45
N ASP A 240 -5.84 -6.40 29.21
CA ASP A 240 -6.82 -6.41 28.12
C ASP A 240 -7.31 -7.84 27.85
N ARG A 241 -8.62 -8.00 27.65
CA ARG A 241 -9.25 -9.30 27.34
C ARG A 241 -8.86 -9.85 25.97
N SER A 242 -8.54 -9.00 25.00
CA SER A 242 -8.19 -9.41 23.64
C SER A 242 -6.73 -9.82 23.53
N LYS A 243 -6.46 -11.02 23.00
CA LYS A 243 -5.10 -11.48 22.70
C LYS A 243 -4.39 -10.55 21.71
N GLU A 244 -5.12 -10.04 20.72
CA GLU A 244 -4.60 -9.14 19.69
C GLU A 244 -4.11 -7.81 20.30
N VAL A 245 -4.90 -7.20 21.19
CA VAL A 245 -4.51 -5.96 21.88
C VAL A 245 -3.26 -6.17 22.72
N ARG A 246 -3.18 -7.27 23.48
CA ARG A 246 -1.97 -7.62 24.26
C ARG A 246 -0.74 -7.82 23.37
N GLN A 247 -0.90 -8.44 22.20
CA GLN A 247 0.19 -8.65 21.25
C GLN A 247 0.68 -7.33 20.64
N ILE A 248 -0.23 -6.41 20.32
CA ILE A 248 0.12 -5.06 19.86
C ILE A 248 0.89 -4.33 20.96
N ALA A 249 0.43 -4.38 22.21
CA ALA A 249 1.09 -3.76 23.33
C ALA A 249 2.53 -4.27 23.54
N ALA A 250 2.73 -5.60 23.57
CA ALA A 250 4.07 -6.21 23.65
C ALA A 250 4.97 -5.78 22.49
N THR A 251 4.42 -5.70 21.27
CA THR A 251 5.16 -5.26 20.08
C THR A 251 5.61 -3.80 20.21
N LEU A 252 4.74 -2.90 20.68
CA LEU A 252 5.07 -1.50 20.88
C LEU A 252 6.05 -1.31 22.03
N LEU A 253 5.90 -2.04 23.12
CA LEU A 253 6.88 -2.03 24.22
C LEU A 253 8.27 -2.49 23.75
N SER A 254 8.35 -3.49 22.87
CA SER A 254 9.63 -3.93 22.30
C SER A 254 10.34 -2.88 21.42
N LEU A 255 9.62 -1.83 20.98
CA LEU A 255 10.20 -0.70 20.24
C LEU A 255 10.79 0.38 21.15
N LEU A 256 10.58 0.28 22.46
CA LEU A 256 11.07 1.22 23.47
C LEU A 256 12.23 0.55 24.23
N PRO A 257 13.51 0.82 23.87
CA PRO A 257 14.64 0.12 24.44
C PRO A 257 14.76 0.25 25.96
N GLU A 258 14.30 1.38 26.50
CA GLU A 258 14.33 1.67 27.92
C GLU A 258 13.12 1.12 28.67
N SER A 259 12.11 0.54 27.98
CA SER A 259 10.92 0.00 28.66
C SER A 259 11.26 -1.16 29.59
N ALA A 260 10.47 -1.34 30.65
CA ALA A 260 10.55 -2.46 31.56
C ALA A 260 10.38 -3.79 30.82
N TYR A 261 9.48 -3.85 29.84
CA TYR A 261 9.32 -5.01 28.96
C TYR A 261 10.60 -5.35 28.20
N ALA A 262 11.20 -4.38 27.50
CA ALA A 262 12.43 -4.60 26.73
C ALA A 262 13.59 -5.05 27.65
N ARG A 263 13.68 -4.49 28.86
CA ARG A 263 14.65 -4.93 29.88
C ARG A 263 14.45 -6.39 30.28
N ARG A 264 13.22 -6.80 30.63
CA ARG A 264 12.90 -8.21 30.98
C ARG A 264 13.23 -9.16 29.83
N MET A 265 12.95 -8.78 28.59
CA MET A 265 13.24 -9.60 27.41
C MET A 265 14.74 -9.69 27.13
N GLY A 266 15.47 -8.57 27.26
CA GLY A 266 16.92 -8.52 27.13
C GLY A 266 17.64 -9.37 28.19
N GLU A 267 17.18 -9.35 29.45
CA GLU A 267 17.72 -10.20 30.53
C GLU A 267 17.56 -11.71 30.21
N ARG A 268 16.39 -12.10 29.70
CA ARG A 268 16.13 -13.49 29.27
C ARG A 268 17.00 -13.88 28.08
N LEU A 269 17.21 -12.95 27.14
CA LEU A 269 18.05 -13.17 25.97
C LEU A 269 19.55 -13.21 26.32
N ALA A 270 19.99 -12.46 27.32
CA ALA A 270 21.37 -12.47 27.81
C ALA A 270 21.80 -13.88 28.28
N ALA A 271 20.89 -14.63 28.91
CA ALA A 271 21.12 -16.02 29.28
C ALA A 271 21.29 -16.96 28.06
N CYS A 272 20.83 -16.54 26.88
CA CYS A 272 20.90 -17.31 25.64
C CYS A 272 22.10 -16.92 24.76
N ILE A 273 22.61 -15.69 24.87
CA ILE A 273 23.73 -15.17 24.09
C ILE A 273 24.91 -14.99 25.03
N VAL A 274 25.70 -16.04 25.19
CA VAL A 274 26.78 -16.12 26.17
C VAL A 274 28.04 -15.53 25.56
N LEU A 275 28.58 -14.50 26.22
CA LEU A 275 29.85 -13.91 25.81
C LEU A 275 31.03 -14.80 26.22
N PRO A 276 32.04 -14.93 25.37
CA PRO A 276 33.29 -15.62 25.72
C PRO A 276 34.02 -14.89 26.86
N GLU A 277 34.73 -15.64 27.69
CA GLU A 277 35.53 -15.05 28.77
C GLU A 277 36.61 -14.10 28.19
N PRO A 278 36.80 -12.91 28.78
CA PRO A 278 37.83 -11.98 28.31
C PRO A 278 39.21 -12.61 28.45
N ARG A 279 39.96 -12.68 27.34
CA ARG A 279 41.35 -13.18 27.34
C ARG A 279 42.22 -12.36 28.30
N LYS A 280 43.09 -13.03 29.06
CA LYS A 280 43.87 -12.44 30.18
C LYS A 280 44.99 -11.48 29.75
N GLY A 281 45.09 -11.13 28.46
CA GLY A 281 45.89 -10.02 27.96
C GLY A 281 47.39 -10.29 27.79
N GLY A 282 47.82 -11.55 27.85
CA GLY A 282 49.23 -11.94 27.66
C GLY A 282 49.71 -11.77 26.21
N LEU A 283 51.03 -11.82 25.98
CA LEU A 283 51.63 -11.72 24.63
C LEU A 283 51.10 -12.82 23.70
N LEU A 284 50.90 -14.04 24.22
CA LEU A 284 50.31 -15.16 23.48
C LEU A 284 48.82 -14.93 23.16
N ASP A 285 48.06 -14.32 24.07
CA ASP A 285 46.64 -13.98 23.84
C ASP A 285 46.48 -12.93 22.74
N ARG A 286 47.42 -11.97 22.64
CA ARG A 286 47.43 -10.94 21.59
C ARG A 286 47.75 -11.52 20.22
N VAL A 287 48.69 -12.47 20.14
CA VAL A 287 49.00 -13.20 18.91
C VAL A 287 47.83 -14.10 18.51
N ALA A 288 47.22 -14.81 19.45
CA ALA A 288 46.03 -15.61 19.20
C ALA A 288 44.84 -14.75 18.72
N ALA A 289 44.59 -13.59 19.33
CA ALA A 289 43.54 -12.66 18.89
C ALA A 289 43.78 -12.12 17.47
N ALA A 290 45.05 -11.84 17.10
CA ALA A 290 45.41 -11.41 15.76
C ALA A 290 45.22 -12.50 14.69
N LEU A 291 45.26 -13.78 15.08
CA LEU A 291 45.12 -14.93 14.18
C LEU A 291 43.70 -15.51 14.14
N SER A 292 42.96 -15.44 15.25
CA SER A 292 41.66 -16.10 15.43
C SER A 292 40.45 -15.18 15.23
N GLY A 293 40.66 -13.86 15.12
CA GLY A 293 39.58 -12.88 14.99
C GLY A 293 38.91 -12.53 16.32
N PRO A 294 37.84 -11.70 16.29
CA PRO A 294 37.12 -11.29 17.49
C PRO A 294 36.50 -12.49 18.20
N ASP A 295 36.44 -12.43 19.53
CA ASP A 295 35.77 -13.43 20.34
C ASP A 295 34.26 -13.37 20.10
N LEU A 296 33.71 -14.42 19.49
CA LEU A 296 32.31 -14.46 19.05
C LEU A 296 31.40 -15.05 20.15
N PRO A 297 30.17 -14.56 20.32
CA PRO A 297 29.22 -15.12 21.29
C PRO A 297 28.85 -16.57 20.96
N GLU A 298 28.51 -17.34 21.99
CA GLU A 298 27.87 -18.65 21.88
C GLU A 298 26.35 -18.52 22.01
N VAL A 299 25.60 -19.26 21.18
CA VAL A 299 24.14 -19.30 21.27
C VAL A 299 23.73 -20.55 22.06
N ASN A 300 23.20 -20.34 23.26
CA ASN A 300 22.65 -21.39 24.12
C ASN A 300 21.14 -21.16 24.33
N PRO A 301 20.27 -21.63 23.42
CA PRO A 301 18.85 -21.39 23.55
C PRO A 301 18.26 -22.07 24.79
N PRO A 302 17.11 -21.60 25.31
CA PRO A 302 16.57 -22.09 26.56
C PRO A 302 16.36 -23.61 26.59
N GLN A 303 16.59 -24.22 27.75
CA GLN A 303 16.40 -25.66 27.96
C GLN A 303 14.97 -26.01 28.42
N ALA A 304 14.30 -25.07 29.08
CA ALA A 304 12.93 -25.21 29.59
C ALA A 304 12.16 -23.90 29.40
N PHE A 305 10.84 -24.01 29.36
CA PHE A 305 9.94 -22.86 29.35
C PHE A 305 9.69 -22.37 30.78
N ASP A 306 9.84 -21.07 31.01
CA ASP A 306 9.45 -20.44 32.27
C ASP A 306 7.98 -19.96 32.18
N PRO A 307 7.09 -20.43 33.06
CA PRO A 307 5.69 -20.00 33.11
C PRO A 307 5.50 -18.47 33.16
N GLU A 308 6.44 -17.72 33.73
CA GLU A 308 6.37 -16.27 33.83
C GLU A 308 6.44 -15.57 32.46
N TRP A 309 7.04 -16.22 31.44
CA TRP A 309 7.11 -15.67 30.09
C TRP A 309 5.73 -15.51 29.43
N LYS A 310 4.70 -16.24 29.93
CA LYS A 310 3.31 -16.09 29.45
C LYS A 310 2.77 -14.68 29.67
N LYS A 311 3.24 -13.96 30.70
CA LYS A 311 2.84 -12.56 30.99
C LYS A 311 3.28 -11.61 29.89
N ASP A 312 4.39 -11.92 29.22
CA ASP A 312 4.97 -11.13 28.13
C ASP A 312 4.64 -11.72 26.74
N MET A 313 3.56 -12.51 26.67
CA MET A 313 3.03 -13.10 25.44
C MET A 313 3.95 -14.13 24.76
N VAL A 314 4.90 -14.73 25.48
CA VAL A 314 5.72 -15.83 24.95
C VAL A 314 4.94 -17.15 25.03
N GLU A 315 4.84 -17.83 23.89
CA GLU A 315 4.11 -19.09 23.76
C GLU A 315 5.00 -20.30 24.01
N GLU A 316 4.54 -21.18 24.90
CA GLU A 316 5.23 -22.40 25.28
C GLU A 316 5.35 -23.38 24.12
N LYS A 317 4.28 -23.61 23.36
CA LYS A 317 4.26 -24.57 22.25
C LYS A 317 4.44 -23.86 20.93
N LYS A 318 5.35 -24.37 20.09
CA LYS A 318 5.49 -23.84 18.73
C LYS A 318 4.26 -24.19 17.87
N PRO A 319 3.85 -23.33 16.93
CA PRO A 319 2.83 -23.66 15.95
C PRO A 319 3.23 -24.85 15.06
N PRO A 320 2.28 -25.61 14.47
CA PRO A 320 2.59 -26.74 13.59
C PRO A 320 3.43 -26.37 12.36
N TYR A 321 3.24 -25.16 11.82
CA TYR A 321 3.96 -24.65 10.66
C TYR A 321 5.35 -24.06 11.00
N GLU A 322 5.69 -23.91 12.29
CA GLU A 322 6.98 -23.36 12.71
C GLU A 322 8.11 -24.36 12.46
N LYS A 323 9.11 -23.91 11.70
CA LYS A 323 10.25 -24.71 11.24
C LYS A 323 11.36 -24.77 12.27
N LEU A 324 11.46 -23.77 13.15
CA LEU A 324 12.36 -23.82 14.29
C LEU A 324 11.99 -24.99 15.21
N GLY A 325 13.01 -25.65 15.78
CA GLY A 325 12.80 -26.57 16.90
C GLY A 325 12.25 -25.82 18.12
N GLN A 326 11.70 -26.55 19.10
CA GLN A 326 11.05 -25.96 20.28
C GLN A 326 11.92 -24.93 21.02
N ARG A 327 13.21 -25.23 21.20
CA ARG A 327 14.18 -24.33 21.84
C ARG A 327 14.49 -23.09 20.98
N GLY A 328 14.59 -23.28 19.66
CA GLY A 328 14.76 -22.18 18.69
C GLY A 328 13.55 -21.27 18.62
N TRP A 329 12.34 -21.82 18.77
CA TRP A 329 11.09 -21.04 18.87
C TRP A 329 11.07 -20.14 20.11
N TRP A 330 11.52 -20.64 21.27
CA TRP A 330 11.66 -19.79 22.46
C TRP A 330 12.71 -18.70 22.27
N LEU A 331 13.89 -19.05 21.74
CA LEU A 331 14.93 -18.07 21.41
C LEU A 331 14.40 -16.98 20.47
N HIS A 332 13.67 -17.36 19.42
CA HIS A 332 13.07 -16.43 18.46
C HIS A 332 12.12 -15.46 19.15
N GLN A 333 11.22 -15.94 20.01
CA GLN A 333 10.29 -15.07 20.73
C GLN A 333 10.98 -14.14 21.73
N LEU A 334 11.99 -14.63 22.47
CA LEU A 334 12.76 -13.81 23.40
C LEU A 334 13.51 -12.70 22.67
N ALA A 335 14.17 -13.06 21.57
CA ALA A 335 14.88 -12.10 20.74
C ALA A 335 13.94 -11.13 20.01
N LYS A 336 12.76 -11.59 19.58
CA LYS A 336 11.72 -10.73 19.04
C LYS A 336 11.19 -9.74 20.07
N GLY A 337 11.17 -10.05 21.36
CA GLY A 337 10.83 -9.06 22.39
C GLY A 337 11.94 -8.07 22.71
N THR A 338 13.13 -8.23 22.14
CA THR A 338 14.33 -7.46 22.47
C THR A 338 14.68 -6.48 21.34
N PRO A 339 14.98 -5.20 21.64
CA PRO A 339 15.42 -4.21 20.65
C PRO A 339 16.72 -4.58 19.93
N LEU A 340 16.93 -4.10 18.70
CA LEU A 340 18.19 -4.32 17.98
C LEU A 340 19.40 -3.70 18.69
N SER A 341 19.21 -2.53 19.31
CA SER A 341 20.27 -1.83 20.06
C SER A 341 20.85 -2.65 21.22
N TRP A 342 20.05 -3.57 21.78
CA TRP A 342 20.52 -4.49 22.81
C TRP A 342 21.64 -5.39 22.28
N TRP A 343 21.59 -5.84 21.02
CA TRP A 343 22.59 -6.76 20.48
C TRP A 343 23.97 -6.10 20.39
N GLU A 344 24.02 -4.85 19.92
CA GLU A 344 25.27 -4.08 19.85
C GLU A 344 25.79 -3.79 21.25
N ALA A 345 24.92 -3.41 22.19
CA ALA A 345 25.29 -3.13 23.57
C ALA A 345 25.79 -4.40 24.32
N HIS A 346 25.09 -5.52 24.16
CA HIS A 346 25.40 -6.78 24.84
C HIS A 346 26.64 -7.45 24.24
N THR A 347 26.79 -7.46 22.92
CA THR A 347 27.90 -8.18 22.26
C THR A 347 29.12 -7.32 21.96
N GLY A 348 28.98 -5.99 21.89
CA GLY A 348 30.00 -5.08 21.39
C GLY A 348 30.28 -5.21 19.89
N LEU A 349 29.51 -6.03 19.16
CA LEU A 349 29.69 -6.27 17.73
C LEU A 349 28.82 -5.32 16.90
N THR A 350 29.35 -4.91 15.75
CA THR A 350 28.57 -4.17 14.74
C THR A 350 27.54 -5.09 14.07
N PRO A 351 26.47 -4.54 13.46
CA PRO A 351 25.47 -5.35 12.75
C PRO A 351 26.08 -6.25 11.67
N ALA A 352 27.04 -5.74 10.89
CA ALA A 352 27.74 -6.53 9.89
C ALA A 352 28.56 -7.68 10.48
N ALA A 353 29.17 -7.49 11.67
CA ALA A 353 29.89 -8.55 12.37
C ALA A 353 28.92 -9.61 12.93
N LEU A 354 27.76 -9.19 13.45
CA LEU A 354 26.70 -10.10 13.91
C LEU A 354 26.16 -10.98 12.79
N PHE A 355 25.89 -10.43 11.60
CA PHE A 355 25.44 -11.23 10.46
C PHE A 355 26.50 -12.23 9.99
N LYS A 356 27.76 -11.81 9.91
CA LYS A 356 28.88 -12.69 9.57
C LYS A 356 29.10 -13.78 10.62
N TRP A 357 28.88 -13.48 11.89
CA TRP A 357 28.91 -14.47 12.98
C TRP A 357 27.79 -15.49 12.82
N ALA A 358 26.54 -15.03 12.65
CA ALA A 358 25.40 -15.94 12.50
C ALA A 358 25.56 -16.89 11.32
N GLN A 359 26.08 -16.42 10.18
CA GLN A 359 26.31 -17.26 9.00
C GLN A 359 27.28 -18.43 9.22
N LYS A 360 28.13 -18.38 10.26
CA LYS A 360 29.10 -19.43 10.60
C LYS A 360 28.59 -20.46 11.61
N GLY A 361 27.46 -20.20 12.26
CA GLY A 361 26.94 -21.04 13.34
C GLY A 361 25.69 -21.85 12.96
N ASP A 362 25.41 -22.88 13.75
CA ASP A 362 24.24 -23.77 13.57
C ASP A 362 22.89 -23.03 13.73
N TRP A 363 22.91 -21.83 14.32
CA TRP A 363 21.73 -20.99 14.56
C TRP A 363 21.49 -19.93 13.47
N SER A 364 22.21 -20.00 12.35
CA SER A 364 22.13 -19.02 11.23
C SER A 364 20.69 -18.68 10.83
N TYR A 365 19.85 -19.70 10.57
CA TYR A 365 18.45 -19.48 10.18
C TYR A 365 17.65 -18.72 11.25
N ALA A 366 17.80 -19.08 12.52
CA ALA A 366 17.08 -18.44 13.62
C ALA A 366 17.50 -16.98 13.77
N LEU A 367 18.81 -16.71 13.84
CA LEU A 367 19.36 -15.36 14.07
C LEU A 367 19.05 -14.40 12.91
N LEU A 368 19.26 -14.84 11.66
CA LEU A 368 18.97 -14.00 10.49
C LEU A 368 17.48 -13.68 10.41
N ARG A 369 16.59 -14.64 10.70
CA ARG A 369 15.14 -14.39 10.78
C ARG A 369 14.76 -13.42 11.90
N ILE A 370 15.34 -13.58 13.09
CA ILE A 370 15.12 -12.68 14.24
C ILE A 370 15.47 -11.24 13.86
N TRP A 371 16.65 -11.04 13.27
CA TRP A 371 17.11 -9.70 12.91
C TRP A 371 16.36 -9.13 11.72
N TRP A 372 15.97 -9.95 10.74
CA TRP A 372 15.05 -9.53 9.68
C TRP A 372 13.75 -8.95 10.26
N GLU A 373 13.07 -9.72 11.12
CA GLU A 373 11.84 -9.27 11.78
C GLU A 373 12.07 -8.01 12.64
N GLY A 374 13.20 -7.96 13.37
CA GLY A 374 13.59 -6.80 14.17
C GLY A 374 13.82 -5.54 13.33
N ILE A 375 14.51 -5.65 12.19
CA ILE A 375 14.78 -4.54 11.26
C ILE A 375 13.48 -3.99 10.71
N LEU A 376 12.56 -4.85 10.25
CA LEU A 376 11.27 -4.42 9.74
C LEU A 376 10.41 -3.75 10.83
N ARG A 377 10.46 -4.30 12.05
CA ARG A 377 9.74 -3.77 13.20
C ARG A 377 10.27 -2.40 13.62
N GLU A 378 11.58 -2.24 13.78
CA GLU A 378 12.20 -1.00 14.30
C GLU A 378 12.51 0.02 13.20
N ARG A 379 12.46 -0.39 11.93
CA ARG A 379 12.89 0.42 10.78
C ARG A 379 14.30 0.99 10.95
N HIS A 380 15.21 0.14 11.41
CA HIS A 380 16.58 0.54 11.74
C HIS A 380 17.50 0.55 10.50
N ALA A 381 17.77 1.74 9.94
CA ALA A 381 18.50 1.89 8.68
C ALA A 381 19.92 1.27 8.67
N VAL A 382 20.70 1.43 9.75
CA VAL A 382 22.07 0.86 9.83
C VAL A 382 22.06 -0.66 9.73
N TRP A 383 21.16 -1.32 10.47
CA TRP A 383 20.99 -2.77 10.40
C TRP A 383 20.45 -3.22 9.05
N ALA A 384 19.49 -2.49 8.47
CA ALA A 384 18.96 -2.77 7.13
C ALA A 384 20.08 -2.75 6.07
N ARG A 385 20.96 -1.75 6.10
CA ARG A 385 22.11 -1.64 5.19
C ARG A 385 23.07 -2.81 5.35
N ALA A 386 23.50 -3.08 6.58
CA ALA A 386 24.40 -4.19 6.85
C ALA A 386 23.80 -5.55 6.43
N TYR A 387 22.48 -5.71 6.56
CA TYR A 387 21.79 -6.94 6.16
C TYR A 387 21.74 -7.06 4.63
N LEU A 388 21.45 -5.97 3.91
CA LEU A 388 21.50 -5.91 2.45
C LEU A 388 22.89 -6.26 1.91
N ASP A 389 23.95 -5.76 2.55
CA ASP A 389 25.32 -5.99 2.11
C ASP A 389 25.77 -7.44 2.33
N VAL A 390 25.42 -8.02 3.47
CA VAL A 390 25.91 -9.36 3.89
C VAL A 390 25.04 -10.49 3.35
N VAL A 391 23.71 -10.32 3.33
CA VAL A 391 22.75 -11.40 3.02
C VAL A 391 22.33 -11.38 1.55
N PHE A 392 22.11 -10.20 0.96
CA PHE A 392 21.62 -10.11 -0.41
C PHE A 392 22.74 -10.03 -1.45
N GLN A 393 23.95 -9.57 -1.08
CA GLN A 393 25.15 -9.52 -1.97
C GLN A 393 24.85 -8.93 -3.37
N GLY A 394 24.05 -7.86 -3.44
CA GLY A 394 23.65 -7.21 -4.69
C GLY A 394 22.47 -7.85 -5.44
N GLY A 395 21.84 -8.89 -4.87
CA GLY A 395 20.59 -9.47 -5.34
C GLY A 395 19.34 -8.77 -4.76
N MET A 396 18.18 -9.04 -5.39
CA MET A 396 16.88 -8.56 -4.91
C MET A 396 16.15 -9.59 -4.04
N ASP A 397 16.56 -10.85 -4.10
CA ASP A 397 16.03 -11.93 -3.27
C ASP A 397 17.16 -12.67 -2.57
N ALA A 398 16.88 -13.15 -1.37
CA ALA A 398 17.77 -14.06 -0.63
C ALA A 398 16.93 -15.17 0.02
N MET A 399 17.55 -16.33 0.23
CA MET A 399 16.92 -17.46 0.94
C MET A 399 17.58 -17.65 2.30
N ILE A 400 16.77 -17.81 3.34
CA ILE A 400 17.23 -18.33 4.63
C ILE A 400 16.40 -19.56 4.97
N GLY A 401 17.04 -20.73 4.95
CA GLY A 401 16.33 -21.99 4.95
C GLY A 401 15.35 -22.04 3.77
N GLU A 402 14.07 -22.26 4.05
CA GLU A 402 12.99 -22.29 3.05
C GLU A 402 12.29 -20.92 2.87
N THR A 403 12.69 -19.89 3.62
CA THR A 403 12.04 -18.58 3.61
C THR A 403 12.73 -17.66 2.60
N ARG A 404 11.96 -17.15 1.64
CA ARG A 404 12.39 -16.11 0.71
C ARG A 404 12.25 -14.74 1.35
N LEU A 405 13.30 -13.93 1.24
CA LEU A 405 13.32 -12.53 1.64
C LEU A 405 13.48 -11.62 0.43
N GLU A 406 12.88 -10.45 0.48
CA GLU A 406 12.90 -9.45 -0.60
C GLU A 406 13.66 -8.20 -0.16
N ALA A 407 14.74 -7.84 -0.87
CA ALA A 407 15.56 -6.67 -0.56
C ALA A 407 14.73 -5.38 -0.53
N ALA A 408 13.64 -5.32 -1.32
CA ALA A 408 12.75 -4.19 -1.41
C ALA A 408 12.19 -3.73 -0.04
N GLU A 409 11.93 -4.67 0.89
CA GLU A 409 11.45 -4.33 2.23
C GLU A 409 12.50 -3.55 3.04
N LEU A 410 13.79 -3.91 2.90
CA LEU A 410 14.89 -3.23 3.58
C LEU A 410 15.31 -1.93 2.89
N ILE A 411 15.34 -1.92 1.55
CA ILE A 411 15.63 -0.70 0.81
C ILE A 411 14.60 0.37 1.18
N GLY A 412 13.32 0.01 1.34
CA GLY A 412 12.27 0.92 1.83
C GLY A 412 12.48 1.51 3.23
N ILE A 413 13.46 1.03 4.01
CA ILE A 413 13.81 1.55 5.35
C ILE A 413 14.96 2.57 5.28
N LEU A 414 15.81 2.51 4.25
CA LEU A 414 16.98 3.39 4.15
C LEU A 414 16.55 4.87 3.97
N PRO A 415 17.41 5.84 4.30
CA PRO A 415 17.20 7.23 3.86
C PRO A 415 17.04 7.32 2.34
N GLN A 416 16.33 8.32 1.83
CA GLN A 416 15.97 8.42 0.40
C GLN A 416 17.17 8.27 -0.56
N ALA A 417 18.27 8.99 -0.32
CA ALA A 417 19.49 8.87 -1.14
C ALA A 417 20.07 7.45 -1.06
N GLU A 418 20.01 6.85 0.13
CA GLU A 418 20.25 5.43 0.45
C GLU A 418 19.51 4.49 -0.49
N ARG A 419 18.18 4.70 -0.57
CA ARG A 419 17.25 3.87 -1.34
C ARG A 419 17.56 3.90 -2.83
N GLU A 420 17.76 5.10 -3.36
CA GLU A 420 18.10 5.31 -4.77
C GLU A 420 19.37 4.55 -5.14
N ALA A 421 20.46 4.76 -4.39
CA ALA A 421 21.72 4.09 -4.64
C ALA A 421 21.60 2.57 -4.54
N ALA A 422 20.97 2.05 -3.47
CA ALA A 422 20.82 0.62 -3.25
C ALA A 422 19.96 -0.05 -4.34
N MET A 423 18.95 0.65 -4.86
CA MET A 423 18.12 0.19 -5.97
C MET A 423 18.91 0.16 -7.28
N LEU A 424 19.59 1.26 -7.63
CA LEU A 424 20.35 1.37 -8.87
C LEU A 424 21.53 0.39 -8.93
N GLU A 425 22.24 0.19 -7.81
CA GLU A 425 23.31 -0.80 -7.69
C GLU A 425 22.83 -2.23 -8.03
N ARG A 426 21.57 -2.54 -7.71
CA ARG A 426 20.97 -3.86 -7.93
C ARG A 426 20.32 -3.99 -9.30
N PHE A 427 20.19 -2.89 -10.05
CA PHE A 427 19.68 -2.92 -11.41
C PHE A 427 20.70 -3.64 -12.30
N PRO A 428 20.33 -4.77 -12.94
CA PRO A 428 21.27 -5.49 -13.79
C PRO A 428 21.71 -4.62 -14.98
N TYR A 429 22.98 -4.20 -15.01
CA TYR A 429 23.55 -3.39 -16.08
C TYR A 429 24.99 -3.85 -16.36
N PRO A 430 25.42 -3.94 -17.63
CA PRO A 430 26.76 -4.40 -17.98
C PRO A 430 27.84 -3.44 -17.47
N GLY A 431 28.93 -4.02 -16.96
CA GLY A 431 30.16 -3.27 -16.67
C GLY A 431 30.92 -2.88 -17.95
N PRO A 432 31.98 -2.05 -17.84
CA PRO A 432 32.71 -1.52 -18.99
C PRO A 432 33.36 -2.58 -19.90
N THR A 433 33.62 -3.77 -19.37
CA THR A 433 34.28 -4.88 -20.07
C THR A 433 33.30 -5.97 -20.55
N ASP A 434 32.02 -5.86 -20.20
CA ASP A 434 31.03 -6.87 -20.52
C ASP A 434 30.58 -6.75 -21.99
N SER A 435 30.32 -7.90 -22.63
CA SER A 435 29.62 -7.93 -23.92
C SER A 435 28.12 -7.72 -23.68
N PRO A 436 27.48 -6.68 -24.25
CA PRO A 436 26.07 -6.37 -24.02
C PRO A 436 25.10 -7.54 -24.24
N ASP A 437 25.19 -8.23 -25.37
CA ASP A 437 24.32 -9.36 -25.71
C ASP A 437 24.50 -10.54 -24.77
N LYS A 438 25.76 -10.89 -24.46
CA LYS A 438 26.07 -11.97 -23.51
C LYS A 438 25.61 -11.63 -22.11
N PHE A 439 25.77 -10.37 -21.70
CA PHE A 439 25.30 -9.90 -20.40
C PHE A 439 23.79 -10.04 -20.31
N ALA A 440 23.03 -9.50 -21.27
CA ALA A 440 21.58 -9.59 -21.29
C ALA A 440 21.09 -11.03 -21.22
N HIS A 441 21.65 -11.92 -22.05
CA HIS A 441 21.31 -13.35 -22.07
C HIS A 441 21.55 -14.03 -20.71
N ASN A 442 22.67 -13.72 -20.04
CA ASN A 442 23.02 -14.33 -18.76
C ASN A 442 22.28 -13.73 -17.56
N ASN A 443 21.68 -12.54 -17.69
CA ASN A 443 21.11 -11.79 -16.58
C ASN A 443 19.59 -11.56 -16.69
N ASP A 444 18.89 -12.16 -17.66
CA ASP A 444 17.42 -12.03 -17.81
C ASP A 444 16.66 -12.42 -16.51
N LYS A 445 17.08 -13.51 -15.85
CA LYS A 445 16.52 -13.90 -14.55
C LYS A 445 16.73 -12.85 -13.47
N ARG A 446 17.88 -12.16 -13.47
CA ARG A 446 18.14 -11.06 -12.52
C ARG A 446 17.25 -9.87 -12.80
N LEU A 447 16.93 -9.56 -14.07
CA LEU A 447 15.95 -8.53 -14.41
C LEU A 447 14.56 -8.91 -13.87
N ILE A 448 14.14 -10.18 -14.04
CA ILE A 448 12.87 -10.68 -13.50
C ILE A 448 12.84 -10.52 -11.98
N MET A 449 13.88 -10.96 -11.28
CA MET A 449 13.99 -10.77 -9.82
C MET A 449 14.00 -9.29 -9.43
N PHE A 450 14.62 -8.45 -10.25
CA PHE A 450 14.66 -7.02 -10.01
C PHE A 450 13.29 -6.35 -10.10
N SER A 451 12.35 -6.89 -10.89
CA SER A 451 10.98 -6.37 -10.95
C SER A 451 10.22 -6.42 -9.60
N HIS A 452 10.68 -7.20 -8.63
CA HIS A 452 10.14 -7.16 -7.26
C HIS A 452 10.38 -5.81 -6.57
N MET A 453 11.28 -4.96 -7.09
CA MET A 453 11.39 -3.55 -6.68
C MET A 453 10.07 -2.78 -6.79
N SER A 454 9.12 -3.25 -7.60
CA SER A 454 7.77 -2.67 -7.69
C SER A 454 6.96 -2.79 -6.38
N SER A 455 7.34 -3.67 -5.45
CA SER A 455 6.75 -3.73 -4.11
C SER A 455 7.29 -2.66 -3.16
N LEU A 456 8.37 -1.95 -3.56
CA LEU A 456 9.04 -0.98 -2.72
C LEU A 456 8.13 0.24 -2.46
N ARG A 457 7.93 0.53 -1.17
CA ARG A 457 7.22 1.72 -0.74
C ARG A 457 8.19 2.89 -0.63
N TRP A 458 8.00 3.85 -1.51
CA TRP A 458 8.73 5.10 -1.52
C TRP A 458 8.04 6.13 -0.62
N ASP A 459 8.84 7.05 -0.07
CA ASP A 459 8.30 8.22 0.63
C ASP A 459 7.47 9.08 -0.33
N GLU A 460 6.52 9.85 0.21
CA GLU A 460 5.48 10.54 -0.58
C GLU A 460 6.05 11.52 -1.61
N ASP A 461 7.14 12.21 -1.25
CA ASP A 461 7.83 13.19 -2.06
C ASP A 461 9.15 12.68 -2.64
N ALA A 462 9.41 11.37 -2.52
CA ALA A 462 10.65 10.79 -3.03
C ALA A 462 10.80 11.11 -4.53
N VAL A 463 11.95 11.61 -4.94
CA VAL A 463 12.32 11.78 -6.34
C VAL A 463 13.78 11.39 -6.47
N PHE A 464 14.14 10.88 -7.64
CA PHE A 464 15.52 10.55 -7.92
C PHE A 464 16.33 11.81 -8.19
N SER A 465 17.62 11.73 -7.86
CA SER A 465 18.58 12.70 -8.35
C SER A 465 18.59 12.72 -9.89
N GLU A 466 19.06 13.81 -10.49
CA GLU A 466 19.22 13.85 -11.95
C GLU A 466 20.21 12.79 -12.45
N GLU A 467 21.28 12.55 -11.69
CA GLU A 467 22.30 11.55 -12.02
C GLU A 467 21.71 10.13 -12.00
N GLY A 468 21.04 9.76 -10.91
CA GLY A 468 20.40 8.45 -10.80
C GLY A 468 19.24 8.27 -11.77
N SER A 469 18.51 9.34 -12.10
CA SER A 469 17.50 9.32 -13.17
C SER A 469 18.12 9.00 -14.54
N ARG A 470 19.25 9.64 -14.89
CA ARG A 470 19.98 9.33 -16.12
C ARG A 470 20.50 7.89 -16.12
N HIS A 471 20.98 7.39 -14.99
CA HIS A 471 21.41 5.99 -14.88
C HIS A 471 20.25 5.01 -15.05
N LEU A 472 19.12 5.27 -14.41
CA LEU A 472 17.89 4.48 -14.58
C LEU A 472 17.43 4.46 -16.04
N ILE A 473 17.39 5.61 -16.72
CA ILE A 473 17.00 5.71 -18.14
C ILE A 473 17.93 4.86 -19.01
N LYS A 474 19.25 4.93 -18.79
CA LYS A 474 20.22 4.06 -19.49
C LYS A 474 19.94 2.58 -19.26
N CYS A 475 19.58 2.19 -18.05
CA CYS A 475 19.24 0.80 -17.74
C CYS A 475 17.96 0.35 -18.46
N LEU A 476 16.91 1.19 -18.46
CA LEU A 476 15.66 0.92 -19.18
C LEU A 476 15.90 0.77 -20.69
N HIS A 477 16.66 1.68 -21.30
CA HIS A 477 17.01 1.61 -22.72
C HIS A 477 17.86 0.39 -23.05
N PHE A 478 18.82 0.04 -22.19
CA PHE A 478 19.63 -1.17 -22.37
C PHE A 478 18.73 -2.40 -22.46
N TRP A 479 17.83 -2.61 -21.51
CA TRP A 479 16.96 -3.78 -21.53
C TRP A 479 15.91 -3.71 -22.64
N ALA A 480 15.34 -2.54 -22.93
CA ALA A 480 14.41 -2.39 -24.05
C ALA A 480 15.05 -2.82 -25.39
N ARG A 481 16.35 -2.58 -25.59
CA ARG A 481 17.07 -3.02 -26.80
C ARG A 481 17.29 -4.54 -26.88
N HIS A 482 17.59 -5.18 -25.75
CA HIS A 482 18.06 -6.57 -25.72
C HIS A 482 16.97 -7.59 -25.36
N LEU A 483 15.76 -7.12 -25.09
CA LEU A 483 14.58 -7.97 -24.96
C LEU A 483 13.89 -8.10 -26.32
N THR A 484 13.54 -9.33 -26.68
CA THR A 484 12.71 -9.58 -27.87
C THR A 484 11.23 -9.50 -27.51
N ASP A 485 10.42 -8.95 -28.40
CA ASP A 485 8.94 -8.91 -28.28
C ASP A 485 8.33 -10.30 -28.57
N ASP A 486 8.91 -11.37 -28.01
CA ASP A 486 8.45 -12.74 -28.24
C ASP A 486 7.18 -13.02 -27.41
N GLU A 487 6.14 -13.54 -28.06
CA GLU A 487 4.73 -13.61 -27.61
C GLU A 487 4.44 -14.43 -26.35
N LYS A 488 5.47 -14.85 -25.57
CA LYS A 488 5.28 -15.41 -24.23
C LYS A 488 4.94 -14.30 -23.21
N MET A 489 3.94 -13.48 -23.54
CA MET A 489 3.29 -12.44 -22.72
C MET A 489 2.40 -13.00 -21.60
N ALA A 490 2.57 -14.25 -21.19
CA ALA A 490 1.78 -14.82 -20.10
C ALA A 490 2.60 -14.76 -18.79
N TYR A 491 2.72 -13.57 -18.22
CA TYR A 491 2.93 -13.32 -16.78
C TYR A 491 4.34 -13.51 -16.16
N SER A 492 5.40 -13.88 -16.89
CA SER A 492 6.70 -14.16 -16.21
C SER A 492 8.00 -14.04 -17.03
N GLY A 493 8.16 -13.03 -17.90
CA GLY A 493 9.36 -12.84 -18.73
C GLY A 493 10.03 -11.46 -18.63
N GLY A 494 11.18 -11.29 -19.28
CA GLY A 494 11.94 -10.02 -19.32
C GLY A 494 11.12 -8.79 -19.72
N PRO A 495 10.29 -8.81 -20.79
CA PRO A 495 9.44 -7.66 -21.15
C PRO A 495 8.41 -7.30 -20.07
N TYR A 496 7.81 -8.30 -19.42
CA TYR A 496 6.88 -8.06 -18.31
C TYR A 496 7.61 -7.44 -17.10
N ALA A 497 8.81 -7.95 -16.78
CA ALA A 497 9.65 -7.39 -15.73
C ALA A 497 10.02 -5.93 -16.02
N LEU A 498 10.46 -5.63 -17.24
CA LEU A 498 10.78 -4.27 -17.68
C LEU A 498 9.57 -3.34 -17.59
N ALA A 499 8.37 -3.81 -17.97
CA ALA A 499 7.15 -3.03 -17.86
C ALA A 499 6.83 -2.68 -16.40
N LYS A 500 6.99 -3.63 -15.48
CA LYS A 500 6.80 -3.42 -14.03
C LYS A 500 7.81 -2.44 -13.45
N ILE A 501 9.06 -2.53 -13.87
CA ILE A 501 10.13 -1.60 -13.45
C ILE A 501 9.84 -0.19 -13.97
N ALA A 502 9.49 -0.05 -15.25
CA ALA A 502 9.15 1.23 -15.85
C ALA A 502 7.93 1.88 -15.16
N GLU A 503 6.88 1.09 -14.90
CA GLU A 503 5.68 1.54 -14.18
C GLU A 503 6.02 2.02 -12.75
N ALA A 504 6.78 1.23 -11.99
CA ALA A 504 7.14 1.53 -10.61
C ALA A 504 8.08 2.75 -10.48
N THR A 505 8.94 2.97 -11.48
CA THR A 505 9.95 4.04 -11.45
C THR A 505 9.52 5.32 -12.15
N ALA A 506 8.51 5.28 -13.02
CA ALA A 506 8.04 6.45 -13.76
C ALA A 506 7.70 7.62 -12.83
N GLY A 507 7.08 7.35 -11.67
CA GLY A 507 6.74 8.36 -10.67
C GLY A 507 7.91 8.87 -9.82
N LEU A 508 9.11 8.29 -9.93
CA LEU A 508 10.32 8.72 -9.20
C LEU A 508 11.16 9.72 -10.01
N LEU A 509 10.91 9.80 -11.31
CA LEU A 509 11.62 10.72 -12.20
C LEU A 509 11.19 12.16 -11.92
N PRO A 510 12.14 13.08 -11.63
CA PRO A 510 11.83 14.48 -11.42
C PRO A 510 11.37 15.15 -12.73
N PHE A 511 10.63 16.26 -12.62
CA PHE A 511 10.04 16.95 -13.78
C PHE A 511 11.07 17.32 -14.89
N PRO A 512 12.28 17.84 -14.58
CA PRO A 512 13.23 18.26 -15.62
C PRO A 512 13.74 17.13 -16.53
N VAL A 513 13.68 15.87 -16.09
CA VAL A 513 14.20 14.75 -16.88
C VAL A 513 13.13 14.02 -17.68
N LEU A 514 11.84 14.37 -17.53
CA LEU A 514 10.75 13.61 -18.16
C LEU A 514 10.85 13.58 -19.69
N ASP A 515 11.34 14.67 -20.31
CA ASP A 515 11.54 14.74 -21.75
C ASP A 515 12.67 13.82 -22.22
N THR A 516 13.69 13.60 -21.38
CA THR A 516 14.85 12.75 -21.70
C THR A 516 14.58 11.25 -21.63
N VAL A 517 13.45 10.83 -21.04
CA VAL A 517 13.18 9.40 -20.80
C VAL A 517 12.97 8.64 -22.10
N LEU A 518 12.33 9.28 -23.08
CA LEU A 518 12.00 8.69 -24.38
C LEU A 518 12.91 9.19 -25.50
N GLU A 519 13.74 10.20 -25.23
CA GLU A 519 14.83 10.59 -26.12
C GLU A 519 15.72 9.37 -26.36
N ASP A 520 16.05 9.09 -27.63
CA ASP A 520 16.91 7.98 -28.03
C ASP A 520 16.45 6.57 -27.60
N TRP A 521 15.16 6.38 -27.30
CA TRP A 521 14.63 5.05 -27.01
C TRP A 521 15.00 4.07 -28.15
N PRO A 522 15.50 2.86 -27.83
CA PRO A 522 16.00 1.95 -28.84
C PRO A 522 14.93 1.57 -29.86
N ARG A 523 15.35 1.42 -31.12
CA ARG A 523 14.50 1.04 -32.24
C ARG A 523 15.00 -0.26 -32.86
N ASP A 524 14.07 -1.07 -33.35
CA ASP A 524 14.35 -2.30 -34.07
C ASP A 524 14.81 -2.00 -35.52
N GLU A 525 15.09 -3.06 -36.29
CA GLU A 525 15.51 -2.94 -37.70
C GLU A 525 14.47 -2.25 -38.58
N ALA A 526 13.19 -2.28 -38.20
CA ALA A 526 12.09 -1.60 -38.90
C ALA A 526 11.92 -0.13 -38.45
N GLY A 527 12.72 0.34 -37.49
CA GLY A 527 12.64 1.68 -36.94
C GLY A 527 11.51 1.88 -35.91
N LEU A 528 10.82 0.81 -35.50
CA LEU A 528 9.81 0.85 -34.45
C LEU A 528 10.47 0.83 -33.07
N PRO A 529 9.89 1.48 -32.05
CA PRO A 529 10.43 1.41 -30.68
C PRO A 529 10.46 -0.04 -30.19
N CYS A 530 11.62 -0.51 -29.73
CA CYS A 530 11.72 -1.81 -29.08
C CYS A 530 10.84 -1.83 -27.82
N CYS A 531 10.20 -2.96 -27.52
CA CYS A 531 9.19 -3.06 -26.47
C CYS A 531 8.10 -1.99 -26.61
N SER A 532 7.50 -1.92 -27.81
CA SER A 532 6.60 -0.85 -28.25
C SER A 532 5.45 -0.55 -27.26
N GLN A 533 4.90 -1.58 -26.61
CA GLN A 533 3.85 -1.41 -25.60
C GLN A 533 4.37 -0.70 -24.33
N ILE A 534 5.59 -1.01 -23.88
CA ILE A 534 6.22 -0.35 -22.73
C ILE A 534 6.48 1.11 -23.07
N HIS A 535 7.05 1.38 -24.25
CA HIS A 535 7.26 2.73 -24.75
C HIS A 535 5.95 3.53 -24.78
N ALA A 536 4.87 2.96 -25.34
CA ALA A 536 3.57 3.62 -25.41
C ALA A 536 2.97 3.94 -24.02
N ASN A 537 3.02 2.99 -23.10
CA ASN A 537 2.52 3.17 -21.73
C ASN A 537 3.32 4.24 -20.98
N LEU A 538 4.64 4.20 -21.08
CA LEU A 538 5.52 5.17 -20.45
C LEU A 538 5.30 6.58 -21.03
N SER A 539 5.17 6.68 -22.36
CA SER A 539 4.84 7.94 -23.04
C SER A 539 3.52 8.55 -22.56
N ALA A 540 2.45 7.75 -22.48
CA ALA A 540 1.17 8.22 -21.98
C ALA A 540 1.25 8.69 -20.51
N SER A 541 1.95 7.94 -19.66
CA SER A 541 2.15 8.27 -18.25
C SER A 541 2.95 9.57 -18.06
N LEU A 542 4.08 9.71 -18.75
CA LEU A 542 4.93 10.90 -18.68
C LEU A 542 4.20 12.15 -19.21
N ALA A 543 3.47 12.02 -20.31
CA ALA A 543 2.67 13.11 -20.87
C ALA A 543 1.57 13.57 -19.90
N ALA A 544 0.87 12.62 -19.24
CA ALA A 544 -0.13 12.93 -18.24
C ALA A 544 0.48 13.67 -17.04
N ARG A 545 1.61 13.18 -16.50
CA ARG A 545 2.35 13.83 -15.41
C ARG A 545 2.79 15.25 -15.80
N LYS A 546 3.36 15.42 -16.99
CA LYS A 546 3.80 16.73 -17.49
C LYS A 546 2.65 17.71 -17.58
N THR A 547 1.51 17.27 -18.11
CA THR A 547 0.33 18.12 -18.28
C THR A 547 -0.27 18.53 -16.93
N LEU A 548 -0.37 17.59 -15.96
CA LEU A 548 -0.82 17.89 -14.61
C LEU A 548 0.10 18.90 -13.91
N TYR A 549 1.42 18.68 -14.00
CA TYR A 549 2.39 19.58 -13.40
C TYR A 549 2.29 20.99 -14.00
N LEU A 550 2.26 21.12 -15.33
CA LEU A 550 2.14 22.43 -15.99
C LEU A 550 0.83 23.15 -15.66
N TYR A 551 -0.27 22.42 -15.52
CA TYR A 551 -1.56 23.00 -15.15
C TYR A 551 -1.55 23.55 -13.72
N PHE A 552 -1.07 22.78 -12.74
CA PHE A 552 -1.09 23.20 -11.33
C PHE A 552 0.07 24.13 -10.95
N ALA A 553 1.24 23.98 -11.56
CA ALA A 553 2.40 24.83 -11.28
C ALA A 553 2.33 26.17 -12.04
N GLY A 554 1.77 26.18 -13.25
CA GLY A 554 1.64 27.38 -14.07
C GLY A 554 0.66 28.43 -13.52
N GLU A 555 -0.28 28.02 -12.65
CA GLU A 555 -1.20 28.94 -11.98
C GLU A 555 -0.60 29.57 -10.70
N ASN A 556 0.52 29.04 -10.18
CA ASN A 556 1.25 29.58 -9.02
C ASN A 556 2.57 30.30 -9.39
N ALA A 557 2.79 30.58 -10.68
CA ALA A 557 3.94 31.33 -11.19
C ALA A 557 3.62 32.82 -11.48
N SER A 558 2.53 33.35 -10.89
CA SER A 558 2.11 34.75 -11.04
C SER A 558 2.34 35.54 -9.76
#